data_AF-R4TA04-F1
#
_entry.id   AF-R4TA04-F1
#
_cell.length_a   1.000
_cell.length_b   1.000
_cell.length_c   1.000
_cell.angle_alpha   90.00
_cell.angle_beta   90.00
_cell.angle_gamma   90.00
#
_symmetry.space_group_name_H-M   'P 1'
#
loop_
_entity.id
_entity.type
_entity.pdbx_description
1 polymer ?
#
loop_
_entity_poly.entity_id
_entity_poly.type
_entity_poly.pdbx_seq_one_letter_code
_entity_poly.pdbx_strand_id
1 'polypeptide(L)'
;MRGAALSTLVFLAVVVACSEKAPDAGPRFDDETTDGVVTELTCMKHQPEAPGPRYTDDSLRRTDEALALLRYYTANGAKPYCDGNDVTGIDRQWIDVYLALGADEEKVKRP
;
A
#
# COMPACT_ATOMS: atom_id res chain seq x y z
N MET A 1 63.06 25.02 23.98
CA MET A 1 61.94 24.32 24.65
C MET A 1 60.66 24.88 24.04
N ARG A 2 60.21 24.38 22.88
CA ARG A 2 59.22 23.30 22.64
C ARG A 2 57.87 23.48 23.35
N GLY A 3 56.80 23.57 22.55
CA GLY A 3 55.40 23.26 22.91
C GLY A 3 54.48 24.48 22.82
N ALA A 4 53.31 24.47 22.19
CA ALA A 4 52.63 23.50 21.32
C ALA A 4 51.52 24.29 20.60
N ALA A 5 51.29 23.97 19.32
CA ALA A 5 50.23 24.54 18.51
C ALA A 5 48.86 23.97 18.92
N LEU A 6 47.81 24.78 18.95
CA LEU A 6 46.42 24.32 18.89
C LEU A 6 45.70 25.10 17.77
N SER A 7 45.74 24.51 16.58
CA SER A 7 44.87 24.88 15.46
C SER A 7 43.48 24.32 15.73
N THR A 8 42.53 25.20 16.02
CA THR A 8 41.12 24.86 16.14
C THR A 8 40.53 24.76 14.72
N LEU A 9 40.51 23.55 14.17
CA LEU A 9 39.84 23.21 12.91
C LEU A 9 38.32 23.38 13.10
N VAL A 10 37.78 24.45 12.54
CA VAL A 10 36.33 24.66 12.37
C VAL A 10 35.85 23.70 11.28
N PHE A 11 35.29 22.58 11.71
CA PHE A 11 34.55 21.65 10.86
C PHE A 11 33.24 22.30 10.41
N LEU A 12 33.21 22.81 9.18
CA LEU A 12 31.97 23.14 8.48
C LEU A 12 31.21 21.82 8.23
N ALA A 13 30.17 21.58 9.03
CA ALA A 13 29.22 20.52 8.79
C ALA A 13 28.43 20.83 7.51
N VAL A 14 28.72 20.10 6.44
CA VAL A 14 27.91 20.09 5.22
C VAL A 14 26.59 19.40 5.58
N VAL A 15 25.53 20.19 5.76
CA VAL A 15 24.18 19.67 5.96
C VAL A 15 23.69 19.15 4.61
N VAL A 16 23.99 17.89 4.31
CA VAL A 16 23.41 17.17 3.18
C VAL A 16 21.96 16.88 3.57
N ALA A 17 21.04 17.78 3.19
CA ALA A 17 19.63 17.51 3.23
C ALA A 17 19.32 16.45 2.16
N CYS A 18 19.34 15.18 2.56
CA CYS A 18 18.77 14.11 1.76
C CYS A 18 17.27 14.36 1.67
N SER A 19 16.83 15.02 0.59
CA SER A 19 15.46 14.89 0.12
C SER A 19 15.28 13.46 -0.38
N GLU A 20 15.15 12.52 0.55
CA GLU A 20 14.73 11.16 0.24
C GLU A 20 13.30 11.26 -0.30
N LYS A 21 13.20 11.35 -1.63
CA LYS A 21 11.94 11.13 -2.32
C LYS A 21 11.50 9.73 -1.91
N ALA A 22 10.42 9.64 -1.14
CA ALA A 22 9.86 8.37 -0.73
C ALA A 22 9.76 7.46 -1.98
N PRO A 23 10.16 6.18 -1.87
CA PRO A 23 10.11 5.28 -3.01
C PRO A 23 8.71 5.30 -3.62
N ASP A 24 8.65 5.28 -4.96
CA ASP A 24 7.39 5.13 -5.66
C ASP A 24 6.70 3.86 -5.14
N ALA A 25 5.54 4.04 -4.53
CA ALA A 25 4.83 2.94 -3.89
C ALA A 25 4.13 2.03 -4.90
N GLY A 26 4.28 2.30 -6.20
CA GLY A 26 3.65 1.58 -7.29
C GLY A 26 2.18 1.98 -7.48
N PRO A 27 1.43 1.27 -8.34
CA PRO A 27 0.00 1.48 -8.49
C PRO A 27 -0.73 1.28 -7.16
N ARG A 28 -1.52 2.29 -6.75
CA ARG A 28 -2.32 2.29 -5.52
C ARG A 28 -3.80 2.33 -5.89
N PHE A 29 -4.63 1.82 -4.99
CA PHE A 29 -6.07 2.09 -5.06
C PHE A 29 -6.35 3.51 -4.59
N ASP A 30 -7.39 4.13 -5.13
CA ASP A 30 -7.77 5.52 -4.83
C ASP A 30 -7.90 5.77 -3.33
N ASP A 31 -8.32 4.75 -2.56
CA ASP A 31 -8.48 4.83 -1.10
C ASP A 31 -7.17 4.94 -0.32
N GLU A 32 -6.03 4.56 -0.89
CA GLU A 32 -4.73 4.66 -0.22
C GLU A 32 -4.07 6.04 -0.39
N THR A 33 -4.74 6.98 -1.05
CA THR A 33 -4.25 8.34 -1.30
C THR A 33 -5.29 9.38 -0.93
N THR A 34 -4.90 10.34 -0.08
CA THR A 34 -5.69 11.54 0.22
C THR A 34 -4.93 12.76 -0.28
N ASP A 35 -5.51 13.55 -1.21
CA ASP A 35 -4.85 14.71 -1.82
C ASP A 35 -3.46 14.40 -2.42
N GLY A 36 -3.29 13.19 -2.95
CA GLY A 36 -2.02 12.71 -3.50
C GLY A 36 -0.98 12.29 -2.45
N VAL A 37 -1.33 12.33 -1.16
CA VAL A 37 -0.51 11.83 -0.05
C VAL A 37 -0.91 10.40 0.27
N VAL A 38 0.08 9.51 0.33
CA VAL A 38 -0.13 8.12 0.73
C VAL A 38 -0.53 8.07 2.20
N THR A 39 -1.67 7.45 2.49
CA THR A 39 -2.18 7.28 3.85
C THR A 39 -2.40 5.81 4.15
N GLU A 40 -1.89 5.35 5.29
CA GLU A 40 -2.21 4.01 5.81
C GLU A 40 -3.70 3.94 6.16
N LEU A 41 -4.39 2.93 5.62
CA LEU A 41 -5.80 2.71 5.92
C LEU A 41 -5.96 2.16 7.33
N THR A 42 -6.88 2.71 8.13
CA THR A 42 -7.22 2.16 9.46
C THR A 42 -8.38 1.16 9.40
N CYS A 43 -9.17 1.20 8.32
CA CYS A 43 -10.32 0.35 8.04
C CYS A 43 -10.45 0.09 6.53
N MET A 44 -11.17 -0.96 6.15
CA MET A 44 -11.53 -1.25 4.76
C MET A 44 -12.78 -0.47 4.35
N LYS A 45 -12.79 0.10 3.14
CA LYS A 45 -14.03 0.60 2.55
C LYS A 45 -14.71 -0.51 1.76
N HIS A 46 -16.04 -0.49 1.78
CA HIS A 46 -16.85 -1.33 0.92
C HIS A 46 -16.59 -0.99 -0.55
N GLN A 47 -16.42 -2.03 -1.36
CA GLN A 47 -16.26 -1.85 -2.80
C GLN A 47 -17.62 -1.47 -3.40
N PRO A 48 -17.71 -0.35 -4.15
CA PRO A 48 -18.99 0.12 -4.68
C PRO A 48 -19.49 -0.76 -5.84
N GLU A 49 -18.59 -1.47 -6.51
CA GLU A 49 -18.86 -2.26 -7.71
C GLU A 49 -18.14 -3.61 -7.66
N ALA A 50 -18.72 -4.61 -8.32
CA ALA A 50 -18.10 -5.93 -8.49
C ALA A 50 -16.84 -5.85 -9.39
N PRO A 51 -15.90 -6.82 -9.28
CA PRO A 51 -14.75 -6.87 -10.16
C PRO A 51 -15.17 -7.01 -11.62
N GLY A 52 -14.68 -6.09 -12.46
CA GLY A 52 -14.93 -6.13 -13.90
C GLY A 52 -14.07 -7.17 -14.64
N PRO A 53 -14.28 -7.31 -15.97
CA PRO A 53 -13.59 -8.31 -16.80
C PRO A 53 -12.06 -8.27 -16.72
N ARG A 54 -11.44 -7.12 -16.44
CA ARG A 54 -9.97 -7.04 -16.29
C ARG A 54 -9.44 -7.82 -15.08
N TYR A 55 -10.30 -8.20 -14.14
CA TYR A 55 -9.94 -9.03 -12.99
C TYR A 55 -10.45 -10.47 -13.14
N THR A 56 -11.60 -10.65 -13.79
CA THR A 56 -12.29 -11.95 -13.88
C THR A 56 -12.04 -12.71 -15.18
N ASP A 57 -11.57 -12.06 -16.25
CA ASP A 57 -11.19 -12.69 -17.51
C ASP A 57 -9.67 -12.76 -17.62
N ASP A 58 -9.11 -13.96 -17.57
CA ASP A 58 -7.68 -14.23 -17.62
C ASP A 58 -7.01 -13.67 -18.90
N SER A 59 -7.75 -13.55 -20.00
CA SER A 59 -7.22 -13.01 -21.27
C SER A 59 -7.10 -11.48 -21.27
N LEU A 60 -7.84 -10.81 -20.38
CA LEU A 60 -7.84 -9.35 -20.22
C LEU A 60 -7.03 -8.91 -19.00
N ARG A 61 -6.67 -9.84 -18.11
CA ARG A 61 -6.00 -9.52 -16.85
C ARG A 61 -4.58 -9.04 -17.07
N ARG A 62 -4.30 -7.84 -16.55
CA ARG A 62 -2.97 -7.25 -16.58
C ARG A 62 -2.24 -7.48 -15.26
N THR A 63 -0.95 -7.77 -15.35
CA THR A 63 -0.11 -8.06 -14.17
C THR A 63 -0.01 -6.86 -13.22
N ASP A 64 0.05 -5.64 -13.72
CA ASP A 64 0.14 -4.43 -12.90
C ASP A 64 -1.13 -4.18 -12.07
N GLU A 65 -2.30 -4.37 -12.68
CA GLU A 65 -3.60 -4.29 -11.99
C GLU A 65 -3.73 -5.43 -10.94
N ALA A 66 -3.33 -6.66 -11.29
CA ALA A 66 -3.37 -7.80 -10.37
C ALA A 66 -2.40 -7.65 -9.19
N LEU A 67 -1.17 -7.18 -9.41
CA LEU A 67 -0.20 -6.94 -8.35
C LEU A 67 -0.64 -5.81 -7.42
N ALA A 68 -1.26 -4.76 -7.96
CA ALA A 68 -1.87 -3.71 -7.14
C ALA A 68 -2.93 -4.31 -6.20
N LEU A 69 -3.86 -5.11 -6.73
CA LEU A 69 -4.91 -5.80 -5.96
C LEU A 69 -4.32 -6.68 -4.86
N LEU A 70 -3.37 -7.54 -5.21
CA LEU A 70 -2.68 -8.43 -4.26
C LEU A 70 -2.02 -7.64 -3.14
N ARG A 71 -1.30 -6.56 -3.47
CA ARG A 71 -0.67 -5.68 -2.49
C ARG A 71 -1.70 -5.07 -1.55
N TYR A 72 -2.78 -4.51 -2.09
CA TYR A 72 -3.82 -3.83 -1.33
C TYR A 72 -4.50 -4.78 -0.34
N TYR A 73 -5.00 -5.92 -0.80
CA TYR A 73 -5.71 -6.87 0.06
C TYR A 73 -4.77 -7.55 1.07
N THR A 74 -3.51 -7.79 0.72
CA THR A 74 -2.52 -8.34 1.68
C THR A 74 -2.27 -7.38 2.85
N ALA A 75 -2.26 -6.07 2.60
CA ALA A 75 -2.02 -5.06 3.63
C ALA A 75 -3.29 -4.69 4.43
N ASN A 76 -4.46 -4.76 3.78
CA ASN A 76 -5.67 -4.13 4.31
C ASN A 76 -6.85 -5.09 4.51
N GLY A 77 -6.91 -6.23 3.82
CA GLY A 77 -8.12 -7.05 3.69
C GLY A 77 -8.67 -7.65 5.00
N ALA A 78 -7.83 -7.77 6.04
CA ALA A 78 -8.22 -8.25 7.36
C ALA A 78 -8.66 -7.12 8.32
N LYS A 79 -8.55 -5.86 7.92
CA LYS A 79 -9.00 -4.71 8.74
C LYS A 79 -10.53 -4.70 8.83
N PRO A 80 -11.11 -4.17 9.93
CA PRO A 80 -12.55 -3.97 10.02
C PRO A 80 -13.03 -3.00 8.94
N TYR A 81 -14.29 -3.13 8.51
CA TYR A 81 -14.89 -2.18 7.59
C TYR A 81 -15.20 -0.84 8.29
N CYS A 82 -15.07 0.26 7.54
CA CYS A 82 -15.15 1.61 8.08
C CYS A 82 -16.51 1.99 8.65
N ASP A 83 -17.59 1.34 8.20
CA ASP A 83 -18.95 1.53 8.72
C ASP A 83 -19.29 0.55 9.87
N GLY A 84 -18.35 -0.32 10.25
CA GLY A 84 -18.51 -1.36 11.27
C GLY A 84 -19.37 -2.55 10.84
N ASN A 85 -19.87 -2.58 9.60
CA ASN A 85 -20.66 -3.70 9.09
C ASN A 85 -19.75 -4.87 8.66
N ASP A 86 -20.39 -5.99 8.31
CA ASP A 86 -19.68 -7.13 7.76
C ASP A 86 -19.47 -7.02 6.24
N VAL A 87 -18.63 -7.91 5.73
CA VAL A 87 -18.37 -8.14 4.31
C VAL A 87 -19.67 -8.25 3.50
N THR A 88 -19.82 -7.43 2.46
CA THR A 88 -20.95 -7.48 1.55
C THR A 88 -20.76 -8.56 0.47
N GLY A 89 -21.80 -8.79 -0.35
CA GLY A 89 -21.67 -9.66 -1.52
C GLY A 89 -20.73 -9.12 -2.60
N ILE A 90 -20.54 -7.80 -2.68
CA ILE A 90 -19.58 -7.19 -3.60
C ILE A 90 -18.16 -7.39 -3.09
N ASP A 91 -17.94 -7.17 -1.80
CA ASP A 91 -16.63 -7.39 -1.18
C ASP A 91 -16.17 -8.85 -1.32
N ARG A 92 -17.09 -9.82 -1.15
CA ARG A 92 -16.78 -11.24 -1.35
C ARG A 92 -16.25 -11.53 -2.75
N GLN A 93 -16.82 -10.93 -3.78
CA GLN A 93 -16.34 -11.16 -5.16
C GLN A 93 -14.90 -10.67 -5.34
N TRP A 94 -14.52 -9.56 -4.70
CA TRP A 94 -13.14 -9.09 -4.73
C TRP A 94 -12.19 -9.98 -3.91
N ILE A 95 -12.65 -10.47 -2.76
CA ILE A 95 -11.91 -11.46 -1.96
C ILE A 95 -11.70 -12.75 -2.77
N ASP A 96 -12.71 -13.21 -3.51
CA ASP A 96 -12.60 -14.40 -4.35
C ASP A 96 -11.56 -14.21 -5.47
N VAL A 97 -11.49 -13.02 -6.09
CA VAL A 97 -10.41 -12.69 -7.04
C VAL A 97 -9.04 -12.75 -6.35
N TYR A 98 -8.90 -12.15 -5.17
CA TYR A 98 -7.64 -12.17 -4.41
C TYR A 98 -7.18 -13.62 -4.12
N LEU A 99 -8.09 -14.48 -3.67
CA LEU A 99 -7.80 -15.89 -3.39
C LEU A 99 -7.53 -16.69 -4.66
N ALA A 100 -8.26 -16.45 -5.75
CA ALA A 100 -8.06 -17.12 -7.04
C ALA A 100 -6.67 -16.79 -7.65
N LEU A 101 -6.10 -15.64 -7.30
CA LEU A 101 -4.73 -15.27 -7.66
C LEU A 101 -3.66 -15.99 -6.80
N GLY A 102 -4.07 -16.89 -5.90
CA GLY A 102 -3.17 -17.70 -5.06
C GLY A 102 -2.70 -17.00 -3.79
N ALA A 103 -3.43 -16.00 -3.33
CA ALA A 103 -3.06 -15.21 -2.16
C ALA A 103 -3.47 -15.85 -0.82
N ASP A 104 -2.96 -15.30 0.27
CA ASP A 104 -3.10 -15.84 1.62
C ASP A 104 -4.48 -15.54 2.21
N GLU A 105 -5.25 -16.58 2.51
CA GLU A 105 -6.59 -16.47 3.09
C GLU A 105 -6.64 -15.79 4.45
N GLU A 106 -5.55 -15.78 5.22
CA GLU A 106 -5.47 -15.11 6.51
C GLU A 106 -5.44 -13.57 6.38
N LYS A 107 -5.23 -13.05 5.17
CA LYS A 107 -5.16 -11.60 4.90
C LYS A 107 -6.49 -10.95 4.57
N VAL A 108 -7.56 -11.72 4.55
CA VAL A 108 -8.90 -11.25 4.22
C VAL A 108 -9.89 -11.67 5.28
N LYS A 109 -10.89 -10.82 5.53
CA LYS A 109 -12.00 -11.21 6.39
C LYS A 109 -12.84 -12.26 5.67
N ARG A 110 -12.82 -13.49 6.20
CA ARG A 110 -13.70 -14.56 5.73
C ARG A 110 -15.12 -14.36 6.27
N PRO A 111 -16.15 -14.62 5.45
CA PRO A 111 -17.54 -14.64 5.90
C PRO A 111 -17.81 -15.76 6.92
#